data_AF-A0A3A9C4J1-F1
#
_entry.id   AF-A0A3A9C4J1-F1
#
_cell.length_a   1.000
_cell.length_b   1.000
_cell.length_c   1.000
_cell.angle_alpha   90.00
_cell.angle_beta   90.00
_cell.angle_gamma   90.00
#
_symmetry.space_group_name_H-M   'P 1'
#
loop_
_entity.id
_entity.type
_entity.pdbx_description
1 polymer ?
#
loop_
_entity_poly.entity_id
_entity_poly.type
_entity_poly.pdbx_seq_one_letter_code
_entity_poly.pdbx_strand_id
1 'polypeptide(L)' 'MKNAKEELKRDIEQARERLDNSIERREDYDAIYQNSVELDRLIELYIASDF' A
#
# COMPACT_ATOMS: atom_id res chain seq x y z
N MET A 1 -7.48 22.69 -2.32
CA MET A 1 -6.38 21.74 -2.07
C MET A 1 -7.01 20.36 -2.10
N LYS A 2 -6.76 19.54 -3.13
CA LYS A 2 -7.21 18.13 -3.11
C LYS A 2 -6.53 17.49 -1.89
N ASN A 3 -7.33 16.86 -1.04
CA ASN A 3 -6.90 16.43 0.30
C ASN A 3 -5.77 15.40 0.16
N ALA A 4 -4.57 15.72 0.66
CA ALA A 4 -3.43 14.79 0.70
C ALA A 4 -3.78 13.44 1.35
N LYS A 5 -4.74 13.46 2.29
CA LYS A 5 -5.31 12.26 2.92
C LYS A 5 -6.09 11.36 1.96
N GLU A 6 -6.81 11.94 0.99
CA GLU A 6 -7.55 11.17 -0.02
C GLU A 6 -6.61 10.57 -1.08
N GLU A 7 -5.53 11.29 -1.42
CA GLU A 7 -4.47 10.74 -2.28
C GLU A 7 -3.77 9.57 -1.57
N LEU A 8 -3.45 9.72 -0.28
CA LEU A 8 -2.82 8.67 0.50
C LEU A 8 -3.71 7.41 0.64
N LYS A 9 -5.03 7.58 0.83
CA LYS A 9 -5.97 6.44 0.79
C LYS A 9 -5.97 5.74 -0.57
N ARG A 10 -5.95 6.50 -1.67
CA ARG A 10 -5.92 5.92 -3.02
C ARG A 10 -4.62 5.17 -3.28
N ASP A 11 -3.51 5.63 -2.72
CA ASP A 11 -2.21 4.98 -2.88
C ASP A 11 -2.12 3.71 -2.02
N ILE A 12 -2.70 3.71 -0.81
CA ILE A 12 -2.89 2.48 0.01
C ILE A 12 -3.73 1.44 -0.74
N GLU A 13 -4.84 1.85 -1.33
CA GLU A 13 -5.72 0.95 -2.08
C GLU A 13 -4.97 0.28 -3.25
N GLN A 14 -4.23 1.07 -4.02
CA GLN A 14 -3.42 0.55 -5.13
C GLN A 14 -2.31 -0.39 -4.65
N ALA A 15 -1.64 -0.07 -3.54
CA ALA A 15 -0.63 -0.96 -2.98
C ALA A 15 -1.23 -2.28 -2.49
N ARG A 16 -2.44 -2.24 -1.90
CA ARG A 16 -3.18 -3.46 -1.52
C ARG A 16 -3.53 -4.31 -2.72
N GLU A 17 -4.09 -3.71 -3.77
CA GLU A 17 -4.40 -4.44 -5.01
C GLU A 17 -3.14 -5.07 -5.63
N ARG A 18 -1.99 -4.38 -5.61
CA ARG A 18 -0.72 -4.95 -6.09
C ARG A 18 -0.29 -6.15 -5.27
N LEU A 19 -0.36 -6.06 -3.94
CA LEU A 19 -0.04 -7.17 -3.06
C LEU A 19 -0.98 -8.37 -3.32
N ASP A 20 -2.29 -8.14 -3.37
CA ASP A 20 -3.30 -9.17 -3.63
C ASP A 20 -3.03 -9.85 -4.98
N ASN A 21 -2.81 -9.07 -6.04
CA ASN A 21 -2.47 -9.60 -7.36
C ASN A 21 -1.15 -10.40 -7.36
N SER A 22 -0.13 -9.95 -6.64
CA SER A 22 1.16 -10.67 -6.56
C SER A 22 1.02 -12.03 -5.86
N ILE A 23 0.16 -12.11 -4.84
CA ILE A 23 -0.17 -13.36 -4.16
C ILE A 23 -0.99 -14.28 -5.07
N GLU A 24 -2.02 -13.75 -5.74
CA GLU A 24 -2.87 -14.51 -6.67
C GLU A 24 -2.06 -15.11 -7.83
N ARG A 25 -1.13 -14.33 -8.38
CA ARG A 25 -0.23 -14.74 -9.46
C ARG A 25 0.90 -15.65 -9.00
N ARG A 26 1.03 -15.88 -7.68
CA ARG A 26 2.14 -16.63 -7.06
C ARG A 26 3.49 -16.11 -7.53
N GLU A 27 3.61 -14.77 -7.54
CA GLU A 27 4.89 -14.12 -7.79
C GLU A 27 5.92 -14.54 -6.73
N ASP A 28 7.19 -14.25 -7.02
CA ASP A 28 8.27 -14.61 -6.11
C ASP A 28 8.04 -14.01 -4.73
N TYR A 29 8.44 -14.75 -3.70
CA TYR A 29 8.28 -14.33 -2.31
C TYR A 29 8.85 -12.94 -2.04
N ASP A 30 10.00 -12.62 -2.64
CA ASP A 30 10.64 -11.31 -2.51
C ASP A 30 9.76 -10.18 -3.07
N ALA A 31 9.04 -10.43 -4.17
CA ALA A 31 8.13 -9.45 -4.77
C ALA A 31 6.90 -9.23 -3.87
N ILE A 32 6.30 -10.32 -3.37
CA ILE A 32 5.18 -10.27 -2.42
C ILE A 32 5.61 -9.53 -1.14
N TYR A 33 6.80 -9.83 -0.63
CA TYR A 33 7.35 -9.18 0.56
C TYR A 33 7.57 -7.68 0.35
N GLN A 34 8.14 -7.26 -0.78
CA GLN A 34 8.30 -5.84 -1.08
C GLN A 34 6.95 -5.11 -1.18
N ASN A 35 5.95 -5.72 -1.83
CA ASN A 35 4.61 -5.15 -1.91
C ASN A 35 3.98 -5.01 -0.51
N SER A 36 4.21 -5.97 0.39
CA SER A 36 3.74 -5.90 1.79
C SER A 36 4.40 -4.75 2.55
N VAL A 37 5.71 -4.58 2.41
CA VAL A 37 6.47 -3.50 3.08
C VAL A 37 6.04 -2.13 2.55
N GLU A 38 5.78 -1.99 1.25
CA GLU A 38 5.28 -0.76 0.65
C GLU A 38 3.90 -0.40 1.21
N LEU A 39 2.99 -1.38 1.29
CA LEU A 39 1.66 -1.19 1.87
C LEU A 39 1.73 -0.77 3.35
N ASP A 40 2.54 -1.45 4.17
CA ASP A 40 2.71 -1.12 5.59
C ASP A 40 3.20 0.32 5.78
N ARG A 41 4.18 0.75 4.99
CA ARG A 41 4.70 2.12 5.04
C ARG A 41 3.63 3.16 4.71
N LEU A 42 2.77 2.89 3.73
CA LEU A 42 1.68 3.80 3.36
C LEU A 42 0.62 3.88 4.48
N ILE A 43 0.33 2.77 5.13
CA ILE A 43 -0.58 2.72 6.30
C ILE A 43 0.02 3.52 7.46
N GLU A 44 1.30 3.36 7.75
CA GLU A 44 2.01 4.13 8.79
C GLU A 44 1.92 5.64 8.52
N LEU A 45 2.16 6.07 7.27
CA LEU A 45 2.02 7.47 6.87
C LEU A 45 0.59 7.98 7.07
N TYR A 46 -0.42 7.15 6.77
CA TYR A 46 -1.81 7.53 6.95
C TYR A 46 -2.17 7.71 8.42
N ILE A 47 -1.74 6.77 9.27
CA ILE A 47 -1.91 6.86 10.72
C ILE A 47 -1.20 8.11 11.26
N ALA A 48 0.04 8.36 10.84
CA ALA A 48 0.81 9.54 11.25
C ALA A 48 0.19 10.86 10.77
N SER A 49 -0.48 10.86 9.61
CA SER A 49 -1.17 12.04 9.07
C SER A 49 -2.47 12.41 9.79
N ASP A 50 -2.98 11.52 10.66
CA ASP A 50 -4.18 11.74 11.48
C ASP A 50 -3.89 12.27 12.89
N PHE A 51 -2.60 12.51 13.22
CA PHE A 51 -2.14 13.16 14.46
C PHE A 51 -1.70 14.61 14.19
#